data_AF-A0AAP0BM92-F1
#
_entry.id   AF-A0AAP0BM92-F1
#
_cell.length_a   1.000
_cell.length_b   1.000
_cell.length_c   1.000
_cell.angle_alpha   90.00
_cell.angle_beta   90.00
_cell.angle_gamma   90.00
#
_symmetry.space_group_name_H-M   'P 1'
#
loop_
_entity.id
_entity.type
_entity.pdbx_description
1 polymer ?
#
loop_
_entity_poly.entity_id
_entity_poly.type
_entity_poly.pdbx_seq_one_letter_code
_entity_poly.pdbx_strand_id
1 'polypeptide(L)'
;MASLLWLPADARSLVQKGRNEAAVFRFKWGYEMPVDVLTKWVADKAQIYTQHAYMRPLGVAAMILGIDEEKGPQLFKCDPAGHFFGHKATSAGLKEQEAINFLEKKMKNDVAFSYEETVQVSIYVKIHRTLPHFCDH
;
A
#
# COMPACT_ATOMS: atom_id res chain seq x y z
N MET A 1 -7.60 1.66 2.10
CA MET A 1 -7.02 1.59 3.47
C MET A 1 -5.50 1.62 3.34
N ALA A 2 -4.81 2.63 3.88
CA ALA A 2 -3.35 2.73 3.75
C ALA A 2 -2.67 2.15 4.99
N SER A 3 -1.97 1.02 4.86
CA SER A 3 -1.06 0.53 5.90
C SER A 3 0.29 1.22 5.73
N LEU A 4 0.56 2.19 6.61
CA LEU A 4 1.78 2.98 6.59
C LEU A 4 2.67 2.51 7.74
N LEU A 5 3.79 1.90 7.40
CA LEU A 5 4.80 1.44 8.35
C LEU A 5 5.92 2.47 8.37
N TRP A 6 6.38 2.82 9.57
CA TRP A 6 7.40 3.84 9.93
C TRP A 6 6.84 5.10 10.60
N LEU A 7 7.51 6.26 10.44
CA LEU A 7 7.38 7.46 11.27
C LEU A 7 5.91 7.87 11.32
N PRO A 8 5.23 7.72 12.46
CA PRO A 8 3.78 7.85 12.53
C PRO A 8 3.32 9.29 12.24
N ALA A 9 4.20 10.28 12.46
CA ALA A 9 3.95 11.67 12.09
C ALA A 9 3.88 11.86 10.56
N ASP A 10 4.86 11.35 9.82
CA ASP A 10 4.91 11.42 8.35
C ASP A 10 3.74 10.66 7.74
N ALA A 11 3.41 9.48 8.30
CA ALA A 11 2.28 8.67 7.86
C ALA A 11 0.96 9.42 7.97
N ARG A 12 0.68 10.02 9.13
CA ARG A 12 -0.55 10.82 9.33
C ARG A 12 -0.62 12.03 8.40
N SER A 13 0.51 12.72 8.22
CA SER A 13 0.61 13.86 7.30
C SER A 13 0.29 13.45 5.86
N LEU A 14 0.85 12.33 5.41
CA LEU A 14 0.60 11.79 4.07
C LEU A 14 -0.86 11.39 3.87
N VAL A 15 -1.48 10.71 4.84
CA VAL A 15 -2.91 10.34 4.78
C VAL A 15 -3.78 11.58 4.71
N GLN A 16 -3.51 12.59 5.53
CA GLN A 16 -4.32 13.81 5.55
C GLN A 16 -4.23 14.55 4.22
N LYS A 17 -3.02 14.70 3.67
CA LYS A 17 -2.81 15.32 2.35
C LYS A 17 -3.47 14.51 1.23
N GLY A 18 -3.35 13.18 1.27
CA GLY A 18 -3.98 12.29 0.28
C GLY A 18 -5.50 12.34 0.32
N ARG A 19 -6.11 12.44 1.51
CA ARG A 19 -7.57 12.65 1.65
C ARG A 19 -8.01 13.99 1.07
N ASN A 20 -7.25 15.05 1.33
CA ASN A 20 -7.53 16.37 0.77
C ASN A 20 -7.42 16.33 -0.77
N GLU A 21 -6.39 15.70 -1.32
CA GLU A 21 -6.24 15.54 -2.78
C GLU A 21 -7.41 14.76 -3.38
N ALA A 22 -7.81 13.64 -2.79
CA ALA A 22 -8.95 12.85 -3.26
C ALA A 22 -10.26 13.66 -3.25
N ALA A 23 -10.47 14.50 -2.23
CA ALA A 23 -11.63 15.38 -2.15
C ALA A 23 -11.59 16.49 -3.22
N VAL A 24 -10.43 17.09 -3.45
CA VAL A 24 -10.22 18.10 -4.50
C VAL A 24 -10.43 17.48 -5.89
N PHE A 25 -9.92 16.28 -6.13
CA PHE A 25 -10.11 15.55 -7.37
C PHE A 25 -11.59 15.28 -7.62
N ARG A 26 -12.31 14.75 -6.62
CA ARG A 26 -13.74 14.49 -6.72
C ARG A 26 -14.54 15.76 -6.98
N PHE A 27 -14.19 16.87 -6.33
CA PHE A 27 -14.83 18.16 -6.58
C PHE A 27 -14.58 18.68 -8.01
N LYS A 28 -13.37 18.48 -8.54
CA LYS A 28 -12.97 18.99 -9.86
C LYS A 28 -13.56 18.16 -11.01
N TRP A 29 -13.62 16.84 -10.85
CA TRP A 29 -13.94 15.93 -11.94
C TRP A 29 -15.31 15.25 -11.80
N GLY A 30 -15.92 15.28 -10.61
CA GLY A 30 -17.25 14.73 -10.37
C GLY A 30 -17.32 13.21 -10.11
N TYR A 31 -16.18 12.50 -10.13
CA TYR A 31 -16.09 11.07 -9.82
C TYR A 31 -15.01 10.78 -8.77
N GLU A 32 -15.00 9.56 -8.20
CA GLU A 32 -14.02 9.19 -7.19
C GLU A 32 -12.61 9.06 -7.78
N MET A 33 -11.58 9.47 -7.01
CA MET A 33 -10.22 9.44 -7.52
C MET A 33 -9.73 7.99 -7.64
N PRO A 34 -9.31 7.55 -8.84
CA PRO A 34 -8.89 6.18 -9.04
C PRO A 34 -7.55 5.91 -8.33
N VAL A 35 -7.32 4.63 -8.01
CA VAL A 35 -6.24 4.20 -7.10
C VAL A 35 -4.86 4.43 -7.72
N ASP A 36 -4.75 4.25 -9.04
CA ASP A 36 -3.54 4.52 -9.82
C ASP A 36 -3.15 6.00 -9.79
N VAL A 37 -4.12 6.91 -9.93
CA VAL A 37 -3.91 8.36 -9.84
C VAL A 37 -3.48 8.78 -8.44
N LEU A 38 -4.13 8.24 -7.40
CA LEU A 38 -3.72 8.48 -6.01
C LEU A 38 -2.29 8.02 -5.76
N THR A 39 -1.95 6.83 -6.25
CA THR A 39 -0.61 6.24 -6.08
C THR A 39 0.45 7.09 -6.78
N LYS A 40 0.18 7.53 -8.02
CA LYS A 40 1.08 8.42 -8.75
C LYS A 40 1.30 9.73 -8.00
N TRP A 41 0.23 10.34 -7.47
CA TRP A 41 0.35 11.57 -6.68
C TRP A 41 1.23 11.36 -5.42
N VAL A 42 1.08 10.22 -4.73
CA VAL A 42 1.95 9.89 -3.57
C VAL A 42 3.41 9.74 -4.00
N ALA A 43 3.67 9.06 -5.12
CA ALA A 43 5.00 8.86 -5.66
C ALA A 43 5.67 10.18 -6.07
N ASP A 44 4.93 11.06 -6.77
CA ASP A 44 5.41 12.39 -7.16
C ASP A 44 5.75 13.23 -5.91
N LYS A 45 4.94 13.15 -4.85
CA LYS A 45 5.27 13.81 -3.57
C LYS A 45 6.56 13.25 -2.98
N ALA A 46 6.68 11.93 -2.89
CA ALA A 46 7.89 11.28 -2.38
C ALA A 46 9.14 11.68 -3.18
N GLN A 47 9.04 11.75 -4.51
CA GLN A 47 10.12 12.19 -5.39
C GLN A 47 10.52 13.66 -5.15
N ILE A 48 9.56 14.56 -4.93
CA ILE A 48 9.87 15.96 -4.57
C ILE A 48 10.66 16.00 -3.26
N TYR A 49 10.29 15.20 -2.27
CA TYR A 49 11.03 15.14 -1.00
C TYR A 49 12.45 14.59 -1.14
N THR A 50 12.78 13.82 -2.19
CA THR A 50 14.14 13.30 -2.42
C THR A 50 15.02 14.22 -3.27
N GLN A 51 14.44 15.04 -4.14
CA GLN A 51 15.20 15.94 -5.02
C GLN A 51 15.56 17.28 -4.38
N HIS A 52 14.73 17.78 -3.45
CA HIS A 52 14.98 19.05 -2.79
C HIS A 52 15.89 18.86 -1.58
N ALA A 53 17.15 19.30 -1.67
CA ALA A 53 18.18 19.10 -0.64
C ALA A 53 17.84 19.69 0.76
N TYR A 54 16.93 20.66 0.84
CA TYR A 54 16.45 21.22 2.12
C TYR A 54 15.33 20.39 2.76
N MET A 55 14.71 19.49 2.00
CA MET A 55 13.59 18.67 2.44
C MET A 55 14.06 17.31 2.93
N ARG A 56 13.40 16.80 3.96
CA ARG A 56 13.62 15.43 4.44
C ARG A 56 12.79 14.45 3.60
N PRO A 57 13.37 13.33 3.10
CA PRO A 57 12.61 12.25 2.49
C PRO A 57 11.50 11.73 3.41
N LEU A 58 10.38 11.31 2.82
CA LEU A 58 9.30 10.68 3.59
C LEU A 58 9.84 9.41 4.24
N GLY A 59 9.81 9.31 5.56
CA GLY A 59 10.24 8.09 6.24
C GLY A 59 9.13 7.06 6.31
N VAL A 60 8.41 6.80 5.22
CA VAL A 60 7.22 5.92 5.18
C VAL A 60 7.10 5.23 3.83
N ALA A 61 6.81 3.93 3.84
CA ALA A 61 6.35 3.19 2.66
C ALA A 61 4.82 3.12 2.67
N ALA A 62 4.18 3.42 1.54
CA ALA A 62 2.73 3.47 1.42
C ALA A 62 2.20 2.29 0.61
N MET A 63 1.29 1.51 1.20
CA MET A 63 0.46 0.57 0.46
C MET A 63 -0.90 1.20 0.22
N ILE A 64 -1.27 1.38 -1.04
CA ILE A 64 -2.55 1.98 -1.45
C ILE A 64 -3.39 0.89 -2.10
N LEU A 65 -4.61 0.73 -1.60
CA LEU A 65 -5.58 -0.25 -2.11
C LEU A 65 -6.95 0.40 -2.24
N GLY A 66 -7.67 0.00 -3.27
CA GLY A 66 -9.02 0.44 -3.55
C GLY A 66 -9.66 -0.41 -4.65
N ILE A 67 -10.95 -0.20 -4.84
CA ILE A 67 -11.73 -0.84 -5.90
C ILE A 67 -12.02 0.26 -6.91
N ASP A 68 -11.45 0.10 -8.10
CA ASP A 68 -11.72 0.95 -9.25
C ASP A 68 -12.96 0.45 -9.99
N GLU A 69 -13.79 1.36 -10.50
CA GLU A 69 -15.04 1.00 -11.19
C GLU A 69 -14.77 0.27 -12.52
N GLU A 70 -13.68 0.61 -13.22
CA GLU A 70 -13.36 0.04 -14.53
C GLU A 70 -12.40 -1.15 -14.41
N LYS A 71 -11.36 -1.00 -13.58
CA LYS A 71 -10.25 -1.96 -13.48
C LYS A 71 -10.38 -2.95 -12.33
N GLY A 72 -11.40 -2.79 -11.49
CA GLY A 72 -11.64 -3.64 -10.33
C GLY A 72 -10.65 -3.41 -9.17
N PRO A 73 -10.40 -4.42 -8.32
CA PRO A 73 -9.55 -4.26 -7.15
C PRO A 73 -8.08 -4.02 -7.55
N GLN A 74 -7.50 -2.94 -7.04
CA GLN A 74 -6.11 -2.57 -7.29
C GLN A 74 -5.34 -2.40 -5.99
N LEU A 75 -4.07 -2.82 -6.02
CA LEU A 75 -3.13 -2.71 -4.90
C LEU A 75 -1.79 -2.21 -5.43
N PHE A 76 -1.31 -1.13 -4.84
CA PHE A 76 -0.02 -0.52 -5.17
C PHE A 76 0.83 -0.39 -3.92
N LYS A 77 2.14 -0.58 -4.08
CA LYS A 77 3.17 -0.27 -3.08
C LYS A 77 4.00 0.89 -3.61
N CYS A 78 4.16 1.93 -2.80
CA CYS A 78 4.97 3.09 -3.09
C CYS A 78 6.09 3.20 -2.05
N ASP A 79 7.32 3.25 -2.55
CA ASP A 79 8.52 3.43 -1.77
C ASP A 79 8.79 4.93 -1.54
N PRO A 80 9.49 5.28 -0.43
CA PRO A 80 9.83 6.67 -0.11
C PRO A 80 10.75 7.33 -1.14
N ALA A 81 11.35 6.54 -2.04
CA ALA A 81 12.14 7.04 -3.17
C ALA A 81 11.29 7.63 -4.30
N GLY A 82 9.96 7.52 -4.24
CA GLY A 82 9.05 7.93 -5.32
C GLY A 82 8.84 6.86 -6.38
N HIS A 83 9.19 5.61 -6.07
CA HIS A 83 8.95 4.48 -6.96
C HIS A 83 7.70 3.72 -6.52
N PHE A 84 6.85 3.31 -7.47
CA PHE A 84 5.63 2.57 -7.16
C PHE A 84 5.37 1.44 -8.15
N PHE A 85 4.76 0.36 -7.65
CA PHE A 85 4.41 -0.81 -8.45
C PHE A 85 3.03 -1.36 -8.08
N GLY A 86 2.34 -1.89 -9.08
CA GLY A 86 1.11 -2.65 -8.89
C GLY A 86 1.41 -4.09 -8.49
N HIS A 87 0.71 -4.60 -7.49
CA HIS A 87 0.88 -5.96 -6.98
C HIS A 87 -0.47 -6.67 -6.86
N LYS A 88 -0.51 -7.98 -7.13
CA LYS A 88 -1.70 -8.81 -6.83
C LYS A 88 -1.81 -9.07 -5.32
N ALA A 89 -0.69 -9.31 -4.67
CA ALA A 89 -0.56 -9.29 -3.22
C ALA A 89 0.84 -8.79 -2.86
N THR A 90 0.93 -8.03 -1.77
CA THR A 90 2.20 -7.54 -1.26
C THR A 90 2.14 -7.45 0.25
N SER A 91 3.32 -7.45 0.86
CA SER A 91 3.51 -7.23 2.29
C SER A 91 4.51 -6.08 2.46
N ALA A 92 4.42 -5.41 3.60
CA ALA A 92 5.38 -4.40 4.00
C ALA A 92 5.75 -4.62 5.47
N GLY A 93 7.01 -4.35 5.82
CA GLY A 93 7.50 -4.40 7.18
C GLY A 93 8.55 -5.48 7.45
N LEU A 94 8.73 -5.81 8.73
CA LEU A 94 9.70 -6.82 9.15
C LEU A 94 9.31 -8.19 8.57
N LYS A 95 10.28 -8.93 8.01
CA LYS A 95 10.07 -10.22 7.33
C LYS A 95 9.14 -10.16 6.10
N GLU A 96 9.06 -9.02 5.41
CA GLU A 96 8.23 -8.90 4.20
C GLU A 96 8.60 -9.92 3.11
N GLN A 97 9.89 -10.26 2.95
CA GLN A 97 10.35 -11.23 1.94
C GLN A 97 9.71 -12.62 2.14
N GLU A 98 9.61 -13.09 3.38
CA GLU A 98 8.98 -14.39 3.69
C GLU A 98 7.48 -14.37 3.40
N ALA A 99 6.82 -13.25 3.74
CA ALA A 99 5.40 -13.05 3.46
C ALA A 99 5.12 -13.02 1.95
N ILE A 100 5.93 -12.29 1.18
CA ILE A 100 5.83 -12.21 -0.28
C ILE A 100 6.02 -13.59 -0.91
N ASN A 101 7.08 -14.33 -0.52
CA ASN A 101 7.33 -15.67 -1.03
C ASN A 101 6.16 -16.64 -0.76
N PHE A 102 5.47 -16.50 0.38
CA PHE A 102 4.28 -17.29 0.68
C PHE A 102 3.09 -16.88 -0.21
N LEU A 103 2.85 -15.58 -0.36
CA LEU A 103 1.78 -15.05 -1.21
C LEU A 103 1.97 -15.46 -2.67
N GLU A 104 3.19 -15.38 -3.20
CA GLU A 104 3.53 -15.83 -4.55
C GLU A 104 3.23 -17.32 -4.77
N LYS A 105 3.57 -18.18 -3.80
CA LYS A 105 3.25 -19.62 -3.87
C LYS A 105 1.75 -19.87 -3.88
N LYS A 106 0.98 -19.09 -3.10
CA LYS A 106 -0.47 -19.26 -2.98
C LYS A 106 -1.23 -18.67 -4.18
N MET A 107 -0.68 -17.64 -4.82
CA MET A 107 -1.27 -16.96 -5.99
C MET A 107 -0.79 -17.49 -7.35
N LYS A 108 0.06 -18.52 -7.39
CA LYS A 108 0.70 -19.02 -8.62
C LYS A 108 -0.26 -19.40 -9.76
N ASN A 109 -1.50 -19.78 -9.44
CA ASN A 109 -2.49 -20.23 -10.42
C ASN A 109 -3.57 -19.18 -10.75
N ASP A 110 -3.34 -17.91 -10.40
CA ASP A 110 -4.32 -16.82 -10.57
C ASP A 110 -5.70 -17.14 -10.00
N VAL A 111 -5.70 -17.81 -8.83
CA VAL A 111 -6.91 -18.21 -8.15
C VAL A 111 -7.63 -16.95 -7.66
N ALA A 112 -8.85 -16.74 -8.14
CA ALA A 112 -9.74 -15.76 -7.55
C ALA A 112 -10.16 -16.26 -6.17
N PHE A 113 -9.57 -15.69 -5.11
CA PHE A 113 -9.96 -16.00 -3.75
C PHE A 113 -11.35 -15.44 -3.46
N SER A 114 -12.15 -16.17 -2.68
CA SER A 114 -13.34 -15.59 -2.07
C SER A 114 -12.93 -14.50 -1.06
N TYR A 115 -13.89 -13.66 -0.66
CA TYR A 115 -13.65 -12.66 0.38
C TYR A 115 -13.13 -13.30 1.68
N GLU A 116 -13.71 -14.42 2.08
CA GLU A 116 -13.35 -15.16 3.31
C GLU A 116 -11.94 -15.74 3.21
N GLU A 117 -11.59 -16.34 2.07
CA GLU A 117 -10.24 -16.88 1.84
C GLU A 117 -9.19 -15.77 1.83
N THR A 118 -9.50 -14.62 1.22
CA THR A 118 -8.61 -13.45 1.19
C THR A 118 -8.34 -12.94 2.61
N VAL A 119 -9.39 -12.82 3.42
CA VAL A 119 -9.26 -12.40 4.83
C VAL A 119 -8.44 -13.43 5.61
N GLN A 120 -8.74 -14.73 5.49
CA GLN A 120 -8.00 -15.78 6.17
C GLN A 120 -6.51 -15.79 5.80
N VAL A 121 -6.19 -15.67 4.50
CA VAL A 121 -4.81 -15.61 4.02
C VAL A 121 -4.11 -14.36 4.54
N SER A 122 -4.76 -13.20 4.54
CA SER A 122 -4.19 -11.95 5.06
C SER A 122 -3.89 -12.03 6.56
N ILE A 123 -4.80 -12.61 7.34
CA ILE A 123 -4.63 -12.83 8.79
C ILE A 123 -3.51 -13.84 9.04
N TYR A 124 -3.48 -14.94 8.28
CA TYR A 124 -2.45 -15.97 8.41
C TYR A 124 -1.04 -15.41 8.17
N VAL A 125 -0.86 -14.63 7.10
CA VAL A 125 0.41 -13.98 6.78
C VAL A 125 0.82 -12.99 7.88
N LYS A 126 -0.14 -12.25 8.43
CA LYS A 126 0.12 -11.29 9.51
C LYS A 126 0.50 -11.96 10.83
N ILE A 127 -0.14 -13.07 11.19
CA ILE A 127 0.09 -13.74 12.48
C ILE A 127 1.31 -14.67 12.43
N HIS A 128 1.41 -15.53 11.42
CA HIS A 128 2.35 -16.66 11.44
C HIS A 128 3.69 -16.37 10.75
N ARG A 129 3.79 -15.30 9.95
CA ARG A 129 4.99 -15.01 9.15
C ARG A 129 5.66 -13.69 9.50
N THR A 130 4.93 -12.73 10.06
CA THR A 130 5.47 -11.41 10.41
C THR A 130 5.59 -11.17 11.92
N LEU A 131 4.84 -11.88 12.77
CA LEU A 131 5.02 -11.83 14.23
C LEU A 131 5.98 -12.95 14.70
N PRO A 132 7.11 -12.61 15.33
CA PRO A 132 8.08 -13.60 15.81
C PRO A 132 7.67 -14.34 17.10
N HIS A 133 6.51 -14.06 17.69
CA HIS A 133 6.17 -14.53 19.06
C HIS A 133 4.90 -15.37 19.18
N PHE A 134 4.23 -15.74 18.09
CA PHE A 134 2.96 -16.47 18.15
C PHE A 134 3.04 -17.96 17.79
N CYS A 135 4.21 -18.46 17.36
CA CYS A 135 4.39 -19.85 16.92
C CYS A 135 5.27 -20.73 17.83
N ASP A 136 5.69 -20.24 19.00
CA ASP A 136 6.62 -20.98 19.89
C ASP A 136 5.97 -21.60 21.14
N HIS A 137 4.64 -21.82 21.16
CA HIS A 137 3.96 -22.55 22.23
C HIS A 137 2.93 -23.54 21.68
#